data_AF-A0A537VA69-F1
#
_entry.id   AF-A0A537VA69-F1
#
_cell.length_a   1.000
_cell.length_b   1.000
_cell.length_c   1.000
_cell.angle_alpha   90.00
_cell.angle_beta   90.00
_cell.angle_gamma   90.00
#
_symmetry.space_group_name_H-M   'P 1'
#
loop_
_entity.id
_entity.type
_entity.pdbx_description
1 polymer ?
#
loop_
_entity_poly.entity_id
_entity_poly.type
_entity_poly.pdbx_seq_one_letter_code
_entity_poly.pdbx_strand_id
1 'polypeptide(L)'
;MGLGAVKLADLQTYIEAVTALLRGETIDFEIEGKRRLIRLLNPELGLVNTTDPIGLYIAASGPRARQLTAKLGAGWINTVAGVAGAIADLKRMRQLWLEAGSDADTTDAVVLGGGVILEPGEPADSPRAIAQAGPRAAMLLHRAADAALMGLPTIATIPDALAETVAGYVELARQFRPQGAPYLQNHRGHLMFVKPEERPFVTADLIRLTTFTATEPELKERIAALADAGYDEIAIQIVPGQEHAIEDWGRIRRAFA
;
A
#
# COMPACT_ATOMS: atom_id res chain seq x y z
N MET A 1 -5.47 -10.82 -8.55
CA MET A 1 -6.43 -11.45 -9.49
C MET A 1 -5.74 -12.26 -10.60
N GLY A 2 -4.71 -13.08 -10.30
CA GLY A 2 -4.12 -13.96 -11.32
C GLY A 2 -3.30 -13.30 -12.45
N LEU A 3 -3.35 -11.98 -12.56
CA LEU A 3 -2.67 -11.21 -13.60
C LEU A 3 -1.38 -10.59 -13.07
N GLY A 4 -0.43 -10.37 -13.97
CA GLY A 4 0.74 -9.52 -13.70
C GLY A 4 0.35 -8.06 -13.53
N ALA A 5 1.32 -7.25 -13.11
CA ALA A 5 1.13 -5.80 -13.04
C ALA A 5 0.84 -5.21 -14.43
N VAL A 6 -0.04 -4.21 -14.49
CA VAL A 6 -0.26 -3.39 -15.69
C VAL A 6 1.06 -2.78 -16.13
N LYS A 7 1.28 -2.64 -17.44
CA LYS A 7 2.49 -1.99 -17.96
C LYS A 7 2.50 -0.53 -17.53
N LEU A 8 3.67 -0.04 -17.10
CA LEU A 8 3.80 1.34 -16.65
C LEU A 8 3.50 2.37 -17.76
N ALA A 9 3.77 2.04 -19.03
CA ALA A 9 3.42 2.91 -20.15
C ALA A 9 1.89 3.06 -20.32
N ASP A 10 1.16 1.96 -20.16
CA ASP A 10 -0.31 1.96 -20.23
C ASP A 10 -0.89 2.76 -19.05
N LEU A 11 -0.34 2.56 -17.85
CA LEU A 11 -0.70 3.34 -16.66
C LEU A 11 -0.44 4.84 -16.85
N GLN A 12 0.75 5.22 -17.36
CA GLN A 12 1.09 6.61 -17.65
C GLN A 12 0.09 7.23 -18.63
N THR A 13 -0.17 6.54 -19.75
CA THR A 13 -1.11 6.99 -20.78
C THR A 13 -2.51 7.22 -20.19
N TYR A 14 -2.97 6.31 -19.33
CA TYR A 14 -4.26 6.43 -18.66
C TYR A 14 -4.30 7.62 -17.68
N ILE A 15 -3.26 7.80 -16.86
CA ILE A 15 -3.17 8.91 -15.90
C ILE A 15 -3.16 10.26 -16.64
N GLU A 16 -2.34 10.41 -17.68
CA GLU A 16 -2.25 11.64 -18.47
C GLU A 16 -3.61 12.00 -19.08
N ALA A 17 -4.33 11.00 -19.63
CA ALA A 17 -5.65 11.20 -20.19
C ALA A 17 -6.69 11.63 -19.15
N VAL A 18 -6.79 10.91 -18.02
CA VAL A 18 -7.74 11.26 -16.94
C VAL A 18 -7.43 12.64 -16.38
N THR A 19 -6.16 12.96 -16.14
CA THR A 19 -5.77 14.26 -15.58
C THR A 19 -6.10 15.40 -16.55
N ALA A 20 -5.88 15.22 -17.86
CA ALA A 20 -6.26 16.20 -18.88
C ALA A 20 -7.78 16.40 -18.93
N LEU A 21 -8.57 15.31 -18.87
CA LEU A 21 -10.03 15.38 -18.82
C LEU A 21 -10.54 16.11 -17.56
N LEU A 22 -9.93 15.87 -16.40
CA LEU A 22 -10.25 16.58 -15.16
C LEU A 22 -9.92 18.08 -15.23
N ARG A 23 -8.93 18.47 -16.04
CA ARG A 23 -8.64 19.89 -16.35
C ARG A 23 -9.58 20.48 -17.41
N GLY A 24 -10.57 19.72 -17.89
CA GLY A 24 -11.53 20.15 -18.91
C GLY A 24 -10.97 20.18 -20.34
N GLU A 25 -9.80 19.57 -20.56
CA GLU A 25 -9.17 19.53 -21.88
C GLU A 25 -9.92 18.62 -22.85
N THR A 26 -9.77 18.89 -24.15
CA THR A 26 -10.14 17.95 -25.21
C THR A 26 -8.87 17.27 -25.71
N ILE A 27 -8.81 15.96 -25.64
CA ILE A 27 -7.62 15.17 -25.97
C ILE A 27 -7.92 14.15 -27.07
N ASP A 28 -6.91 13.82 -27.88
CA ASP A 28 -6.97 12.67 -28.80
C ASP A 28 -6.53 11.40 -28.06
N PHE A 29 -7.42 10.41 -27.95
CA PHE A 29 -7.23 9.20 -27.15
C PHE A 29 -7.68 7.94 -27.90
N GLU A 30 -7.03 6.81 -27.63
CA GLU A 30 -7.38 5.51 -28.22
C GLU A 30 -8.44 4.76 -27.38
N ILE A 31 -9.66 4.83 -27.90
CA ILE A 31 -10.92 4.20 -27.51
C ILE A 31 -11.26 2.87 -28.17
N GLU A 32 -11.19 1.68 -27.57
CA GLU A 32 -11.63 0.43 -28.26
C GLU A 32 -10.96 0.24 -29.65
N GLY A 33 -9.66 0.55 -29.76
CA GLY A 33 -8.90 0.50 -31.01
C GLY A 33 -9.19 1.64 -31.99
N LYS A 34 -9.88 2.70 -31.58
CA LYS A 34 -10.19 3.89 -32.39
C LYS A 34 -9.66 5.15 -31.74
N ARG A 35 -8.95 5.97 -32.51
CA ARG A 35 -8.56 7.35 -32.12
C ARG A 35 -9.76 8.29 -32.18
N ARG A 36 -10.04 9.00 -31.09
CA ARG A 36 -11.16 9.95 -30.96
C ARG A 36 -10.74 11.14 -30.11
N LEU A 37 -11.23 12.31 -30.49
CA LEU A 37 -11.25 13.45 -29.58
C LEU A 37 -12.30 13.19 -28.49
N ILE A 38 -11.88 13.30 -27.23
CA ILE A 38 -12.72 13.10 -26.05
C ILE A 38 -12.58 14.27 -25.08
N ARG A 39 -13.65 14.55 -24.33
CA ARG A 39 -13.74 15.56 -23.27
C ARG A 39 -14.88 15.21 -22.32
N LEU A 40 -14.87 15.76 -21.11
CA LEU A 40 -16.06 15.74 -20.26
C LEU A 40 -17.16 16.62 -20.86
N LEU A 41 -18.40 16.14 -20.80
CA LEU A 41 -19.58 16.86 -21.28
C LEU A 41 -20.32 17.46 -20.08
N ASN A 42 -20.95 18.60 -20.32
CA ASN A 42 -21.75 19.33 -19.35
C ASN A 42 -21.04 19.69 -18.01
N PRO A 43 -19.78 20.20 -18.04
CA PRO A 43 -19.08 20.59 -16.81
C PRO A 43 -19.85 21.66 -16.02
N GLU A 44 -20.66 22.48 -16.68
CA GLU A 44 -21.51 23.50 -16.05
C GLU A 44 -22.56 22.94 -15.08
N LEU A 45 -22.88 21.64 -15.16
CA LEU A 45 -23.82 20.99 -14.24
C LEU A 45 -23.18 20.54 -12.92
N GLY A 46 -21.84 20.60 -12.80
CA GLY A 46 -21.13 20.23 -11.56
C GLY A 46 -21.23 18.74 -11.18
N LEU A 47 -21.56 17.86 -12.12
CA LEU A 47 -21.71 16.41 -11.89
C LEU A 47 -20.37 15.71 -11.65
N VAL A 48 -19.29 16.29 -12.17
CA VAL A 48 -17.92 15.87 -11.93
C VAL A 48 -17.19 17.09 -11.40
N ASN A 49 -16.49 16.95 -10.27
CA ASN A 49 -15.67 18.03 -9.76
C ASN A 49 -14.45 18.22 -10.68
N THR A 50 -14.41 19.35 -11.38
CA THR A 50 -13.29 19.77 -12.25
C THR A 50 -12.76 21.15 -11.87
N THR A 51 -13.23 21.71 -10.75
CA THR A 51 -12.88 23.06 -10.30
C THR A 51 -11.93 23.06 -9.12
N ASP A 52 -12.11 22.12 -8.19
CA ASP A 52 -11.18 21.97 -7.06
C ASP A 52 -9.92 21.25 -7.53
N PRO A 53 -8.72 21.65 -7.04
CA PRO A 53 -7.50 20.91 -7.33
C PRO A 53 -7.61 19.45 -6.88
N ILE A 54 -7.40 18.51 -7.81
CA ILE A 54 -7.36 17.07 -7.52
C ILE A 54 -5.91 16.61 -7.57
N GLY A 55 -5.35 16.27 -6.41
CA GLY A 55 -3.99 15.74 -6.31
C GLY A 55 -3.86 14.34 -6.94
N LEU A 56 -2.71 14.07 -7.55
CA LEU A 56 -2.37 12.76 -8.10
C LEU A 56 -1.43 12.04 -7.13
N TYR A 57 -1.83 10.86 -6.63
CA TYR A 57 -1.00 10.02 -5.78
C TYR A 57 -0.81 8.65 -6.40
N ILE A 58 0.42 8.12 -6.35
CA ILE A 58 0.76 6.80 -6.89
C ILE A 58 1.41 5.94 -5.82
N ALA A 59 0.80 4.77 -5.56
CA ALA A 59 1.42 3.73 -4.74
C ALA A 59 2.49 2.99 -5.55
N ALA A 60 3.76 3.19 -5.19
CA ALA A 60 4.89 2.70 -5.98
C ALA A 60 6.01 2.10 -5.12
N SER A 61 6.17 0.77 -5.19
CA SER A 61 7.25 0.07 -4.49
C SER A 61 8.49 -0.16 -5.37
N GLY A 62 8.32 -0.47 -6.66
CA GLY A 62 9.42 -0.77 -7.58
C GLY A 62 10.11 0.48 -8.17
N PRO A 63 11.39 0.39 -8.56
CA PRO A 63 12.18 1.56 -8.99
C PRO A 63 11.59 2.28 -10.21
N ARG A 64 11.12 1.54 -11.23
CA ARG A 64 10.50 2.14 -12.42
C ARG A 64 9.16 2.83 -12.11
N ALA A 65 8.39 2.30 -11.16
CA ALA A 65 7.12 2.91 -10.73
C ALA A 65 7.38 4.19 -9.94
N ARG A 66 8.42 4.23 -9.10
CA ARG A 66 8.87 5.45 -8.41
C ARG A 66 9.37 6.51 -9.39
N GLN A 67 10.15 6.13 -10.40
CA GLN A 67 10.55 7.04 -11.48
C GLN A 67 9.36 7.63 -12.23
N LEU A 68 8.34 6.81 -12.55
CA LEU A 68 7.11 7.31 -13.15
C LEU A 68 6.36 8.28 -12.22
N THR A 69 6.30 7.97 -10.93
CA THR A 69 5.70 8.84 -9.90
C THR A 69 6.37 10.21 -9.90
N ALA A 70 7.71 10.23 -9.91
CA ALA A 70 8.48 11.47 -9.97
C ALA A 70 8.29 12.23 -11.28
N LYS A 71 8.33 11.54 -12.42
CA LYS A 71 8.10 12.14 -13.75
C LYS A 71 6.75 12.85 -13.85
N LEU A 72 5.72 12.30 -13.20
CA LEU A 72 4.37 12.86 -13.22
C LEU A 72 4.15 13.96 -12.17
N GLY A 73 5.16 14.28 -11.35
CA GLY A 73 4.98 15.22 -10.23
C GLY A 73 3.93 14.76 -9.22
N ALA A 74 3.72 13.44 -9.12
CA ALA A 74 2.69 12.86 -8.27
C ALA A 74 3.19 12.72 -6.83
N GLY A 75 2.26 12.85 -5.88
CA GLY A 75 2.46 12.38 -4.52
C GLY A 75 2.71 10.87 -4.49
N TRP A 76 3.44 10.40 -3.50
CA TRP A 76 3.90 9.02 -3.42
C TRP A 76 3.35 8.30 -2.20
N ILE A 77 2.73 7.14 -2.41
CA ILE A 77 2.27 6.27 -1.33
C ILE A 77 3.27 5.13 -1.14
N ASN A 78 3.98 5.14 -0.02
CA ASN A 78 4.88 4.08 0.38
C ASN A 78 4.19 3.07 1.30
N THR A 79 4.32 1.79 0.99
CA THR A 79 3.75 0.70 1.79
C THR A 79 4.87 0.02 2.57
N VAL A 80 5.00 0.36 3.85
CA VAL A 80 6.12 -0.08 4.70
C VAL A 80 5.65 -0.66 6.02
N ALA A 81 6.57 -1.36 6.69
CA ALA A 81 6.38 -1.95 8.01
C ALA A 81 7.34 -1.39 9.07
N GLY A 82 8.48 -0.85 8.66
CA GLY A 82 9.55 -0.41 9.56
C GLY A 82 10.08 0.98 9.19
N VAL A 83 10.43 1.74 10.23
CA VAL A 83 10.84 3.15 10.14
C VAL A 83 12.13 3.32 9.32
N ALA A 84 13.18 2.56 9.62
CA ALA A 84 14.48 2.72 8.95
C ALA A 84 14.39 2.51 7.42
N GLY A 85 13.64 1.49 6.98
CA GLY A 85 13.38 1.24 5.57
C GLY A 85 12.58 2.37 4.90
N ALA A 86 11.56 2.87 5.59
CA ALA A 86 10.75 4.00 5.12
C ALA A 86 11.59 5.26 4.90
N ILE A 87 12.43 5.63 5.87
CA ILE A 87 13.32 6.80 5.76
C ILE A 87 14.28 6.64 4.57
N ALA A 88 14.88 5.46 4.41
CA ALA A 88 15.77 5.17 3.29
C ALA A 88 15.05 5.19 1.94
N ASP A 89 13.79 4.77 1.88
CA ASP A 89 12.96 4.86 0.67
C ASP A 89 12.59 6.31 0.34
N LEU A 90 12.21 7.12 1.34
CA LEU A 90 11.86 8.52 1.15
C LEU A 90 13.03 9.33 0.60
N LYS A 91 14.25 9.13 1.14
CA LYS A 91 15.46 9.77 0.61
C LYS A 91 15.66 9.47 -0.88
N ARG A 92 15.39 8.23 -1.30
CA ARG A 92 15.46 7.83 -2.71
C ARG A 92 14.35 8.46 -3.55
N MET A 93 13.13 8.55 -3.02
CA MET A 93 12.02 9.18 -3.73
C MET A 93 12.26 10.68 -3.97
N ARG A 94 12.77 11.41 -2.96
CA ARG A 94 13.15 12.82 -3.09
C ARG A 94 14.20 13.06 -4.17
N GLN A 95 15.21 12.19 -4.24
CA GLN A 95 16.21 12.26 -5.29
C GLN A 95 15.57 12.10 -6.69
N LEU A 96 14.60 11.19 -6.84
CA LEU A 96 13.89 11.00 -8.10
C LEU A 96 13.03 12.22 -8.48
N TRP A 97 12.33 12.83 -7.52
CA TRP A 97 11.58 14.08 -7.76
C TRP A 97 12.50 15.20 -8.24
N LEU A 98 13.64 15.39 -7.57
CA LEU A 98 14.64 16.39 -7.94
C LEU A 98 15.19 16.15 -9.36
N GLU A 99 15.53 14.90 -9.69
CA GLU A 99 16.01 14.51 -11.03
C GLU A 99 14.95 14.71 -12.12
N ALA A 100 13.67 14.58 -11.77
CA ALA A 100 12.54 14.82 -12.67
C ALA A 100 12.18 16.32 -12.79
N GLY A 101 12.86 17.21 -12.07
CA GLY A 101 12.57 18.64 -12.05
C GLY A 101 11.31 19.02 -11.25
N SER A 102 10.80 18.10 -10.41
CA SER A 102 9.76 18.41 -9.42
C SER A 102 10.38 19.06 -8.20
N ASP A 103 9.69 20.04 -7.63
CA ASP A 103 10.07 20.57 -6.32
C ASP A 103 9.61 19.57 -5.24
N ALA A 104 10.57 18.99 -4.52
CA ALA A 104 10.28 18.00 -3.49
C ALA A 104 9.41 18.57 -2.36
N ASP A 105 9.40 19.89 -2.19
CA ASP A 105 8.56 20.59 -1.21
C ASP A 105 7.09 20.72 -1.67
N THR A 106 6.79 20.35 -2.92
CA THR A 106 5.42 20.36 -3.49
C THR A 106 4.85 18.97 -3.70
N THR A 107 5.60 17.92 -3.35
CA THR A 107 5.21 16.52 -3.56
C THR A 107 5.06 15.79 -2.24
N ASP A 108 3.84 15.36 -1.95
CA ASP A 108 3.53 14.67 -0.70
C ASP A 108 4.05 13.23 -0.69
N ALA A 109 4.58 12.80 0.45
CA ALA A 109 4.91 11.43 0.76
C ALA A 109 3.99 10.88 1.86
N VAL A 110 3.26 9.82 1.52
CA VAL A 110 2.33 9.13 2.42
C VAL A 110 2.88 7.76 2.80
N VAL A 111 2.88 7.41 4.08
CA VAL A 111 3.06 6.03 4.53
C VAL A 111 1.71 5.36 4.67
N LEU A 112 1.46 4.31 3.89
CA LEU A 112 0.32 3.41 4.08
C LEU A 112 0.73 2.22 4.96
N GLY A 113 0.22 2.22 6.18
CA GLY A 113 0.42 1.20 7.19
C GLY A 113 -0.86 0.49 7.62
N GLY A 114 -0.72 -0.36 8.62
CA GLY A 114 -1.78 -1.09 9.30
C GLY A 114 -1.15 -1.87 10.44
N GLY A 115 -1.89 -2.10 11.52
CA GLY A 115 -1.36 -2.71 12.74
C GLY A 115 -2.33 -2.57 13.90
N VAL A 116 -1.81 -2.79 15.11
CA VAL A 116 -2.56 -2.65 16.36
C VAL A 116 -1.72 -1.93 17.41
N ILE A 117 -2.35 -1.08 18.20
CA ILE A 117 -1.75 -0.52 19.41
C ILE A 117 -1.92 -1.55 20.51
N LEU A 118 -0.82 -2.15 20.97
CA LEU A 118 -0.81 -3.21 21.97
C LEU A 118 -0.96 -2.62 23.38
N GLU A 119 -1.74 -3.29 24.22
CA GLU A 119 -1.75 -3.04 25.66
C GLU A 119 -0.42 -3.51 26.31
N PRO A 120 -0.02 -2.95 27.47
CA PRO A 120 1.18 -3.41 28.16
C PRO A 120 1.15 -4.92 28.43
N GLY A 121 2.14 -5.64 27.88
CA GLY A 121 2.26 -7.09 28.01
C GLY A 121 1.39 -7.91 27.06
N GLU A 122 0.62 -7.29 26.18
CA GLU A 122 -0.17 -8.01 25.18
C GLU A 122 0.73 -8.65 24.10
N PRO A 123 0.57 -9.96 23.83
CA PRO A 123 1.27 -10.61 22.72
C PRO A 123 0.83 -10.05 21.37
N ALA A 124 1.77 -9.89 20.44
CA ALA A 124 1.47 -9.40 19.08
C ALA A 124 0.60 -10.37 18.25
N ASP A 125 0.41 -11.60 18.72
CA ASP A 125 -0.47 -12.62 18.14
C ASP A 125 -1.70 -12.94 19.02
N SER A 126 -2.07 -12.02 19.93
CA SER A 126 -3.35 -12.09 20.64
C SER A 126 -4.51 -12.17 19.63
N PRO A 127 -5.69 -12.73 20.00
CA PRO A 127 -6.84 -12.76 19.12
C PRO A 127 -7.22 -11.38 18.55
N ARG A 128 -7.11 -10.34 19.38
CA ARG A 128 -7.36 -8.94 19.00
C ARG A 128 -6.29 -8.42 18.03
N ALA A 129 -5.02 -8.63 18.36
CA ALA A 129 -3.90 -8.20 17.52
C ALA A 129 -3.96 -8.83 16.12
N ILE A 130 -4.35 -10.10 16.03
CA ILE A 130 -4.52 -10.78 14.75
C ILE A 130 -5.72 -10.25 13.99
N ALA A 131 -6.83 -9.94 14.66
CA ALA A 131 -8.00 -9.36 13.99
C ALA A 131 -7.67 -8.00 13.35
N GLN A 132 -6.85 -7.17 14.00
CA GLN A 132 -6.52 -5.83 13.51
C GLN A 132 -5.28 -5.80 12.59
N ALA A 133 -4.20 -6.47 12.95
CA ALA A 133 -2.91 -6.42 12.24
C ALA A 133 -2.67 -7.61 11.32
N GLY A 134 -3.32 -8.76 11.58
CA GLY A 134 -3.11 -10.00 10.84
C GLY A 134 -3.35 -9.90 9.34
N PRO A 135 -4.44 -9.25 8.84
CA PRO A 135 -4.68 -9.13 7.41
C PRO A 135 -3.60 -8.33 6.67
N ARG A 136 -3.02 -7.33 7.34
CA ARG A 136 -1.87 -6.59 6.83
C ARG A 136 -0.60 -7.44 6.83
N ALA A 137 -0.36 -8.18 7.90
CA ALA A 137 0.80 -9.07 8.03
C ALA A 137 0.79 -10.18 6.96
N ALA A 138 -0.37 -10.76 6.69
CA ALA A 138 -0.58 -11.80 5.69
C ALA A 138 -0.25 -11.36 4.25
N MET A 139 -0.15 -10.05 3.97
CA MET A 139 0.28 -9.57 2.65
C MET A 139 1.64 -10.13 2.23
N LEU A 140 2.58 -10.29 3.17
CA LEU A 140 3.89 -10.85 2.87
C LEU A 140 3.76 -12.32 2.42
N LEU A 141 2.93 -13.09 3.13
CA LEU A 141 2.64 -14.49 2.83
C LEU A 141 2.00 -14.64 1.45
N HIS A 142 0.97 -13.83 1.16
CA HIS A 142 0.29 -13.85 -0.13
C HIS A 142 1.23 -13.53 -1.29
N ARG A 143 2.10 -12.52 -1.12
CA ARG A 143 3.11 -12.14 -2.13
C ARG A 143 4.12 -13.26 -2.36
N ALA A 144 4.57 -13.93 -1.30
CA ALA A 144 5.49 -15.06 -1.43
C ALA A 144 4.83 -16.24 -2.16
N ALA A 145 3.57 -16.54 -1.87
CA ALA A 145 2.81 -17.56 -2.59
C ALA A 145 2.62 -17.20 -4.07
N ASP A 146 2.27 -15.94 -4.38
CA ASP A 146 2.15 -15.47 -5.76
C ASP A 146 3.48 -15.59 -6.52
N ALA A 147 4.61 -15.25 -5.89
CA ALA A 147 5.92 -15.42 -6.49
C ALA A 147 6.25 -16.89 -6.76
N ALA A 148 6.02 -17.76 -5.77
CA ALA A 148 6.36 -19.18 -5.85
C ALA A 148 5.46 -19.98 -6.79
N LEU A 149 4.18 -19.61 -6.92
CA LEU A 149 3.18 -20.36 -7.67
C LEU A 149 2.93 -19.78 -9.07
N MET A 150 3.18 -18.49 -9.27
CA MET A 150 2.85 -17.79 -10.52
C MET A 150 4.05 -17.04 -11.12
N GLY A 151 5.22 -17.07 -10.49
CA GLY A 151 6.41 -16.38 -10.99
C GLY A 151 6.30 -14.85 -10.96
N LEU A 152 5.41 -14.29 -10.12
CA LEU A 152 5.28 -12.85 -9.99
C LEU A 152 6.50 -12.25 -9.26
N PRO A 153 6.92 -11.02 -9.59
CA PRO A 153 8.09 -10.40 -8.96
C PRO A 153 7.91 -10.21 -7.45
N THR A 154 8.89 -10.63 -6.67
CA THR A 154 8.97 -10.29 -5.24
C THR A 154 9.52 -8.87 -5.07
N ILE A 155 8.78 -8.01 -4.38
CA ILE A 155 9.14 -6.59 -4.17
C ILE A 155 9.68 -6.34 -2.75
N ALA A 156 9.72 -7.36 -1.89
CA ALA A 156 10.18 -7.26 -0.51
C ALA A 156 11.13 -8.40 -0.15
N THR A 157 12.26 -8.07 0.47
CA THR A 157 13.13 -9.08 1.10
C THR A 157 12.37 -9.73 2.26
N ILE A 158 12.38 -11.06 2.32
CA ILE A 158 11.84 -11.81 3.45
C ILE A 158 12.90 -11.80 4.56
N PRO A 159 12.62 -11.27 5.76
CA PRO A 159 13.53 -11.39 6.90
C PRO A 159 13.81 -12.86 7.23
N ASP A 160 15.05 -13.19 7.62
CA ASP A 160 15.45 -14.56 7.94
C ASP A 160 14.55 -15.21 9.02
N ALA A 161 14.15 -14.42 10.02
CA ALA A 161 13.23 -14.86 11.08
C ALA A 161 11.86 -15.31 10.56
N LEU A 162 11.46 -14.91 9.35
CA LEU A 162 10.19 -15.26 8.73
C LEU A 162 10.32 -16.34 7.65
N ALA A 163 11.53 -16.79 7.33
CA ALA A 163 11.78 -17.71 6.22
C ALA A 163 10.98 -19.02 6.34
N GLU A 164 10.97 -19.64 7.52
CA GLU A 164 10.22 -20.88 7.76
C GLU A 164 8.71 -20.66 7.70
N THR A 165 8.22 -19.57 8.30
CA THR A 165 6.79 -19.20 8.27
C THR A 165 6.32 -18.99 6.83
N VAL A 166 7.10 -18.28 6.02
CA VAL A 166 6.81 -18.05 4.61
C VAL A 166 6.86 -19.35 3.80
N ALA A 167 7.89 -20.18 4.00
CA ALA A 167 8.01 -21.46 3.30
C ALA A 167 6.80 -22.37 3.59
N GLY A 168 6.39 -22.48 4.86
CA GLY A 168 5.22 -23.26 5.24
C GLY A 168 3.92 -22.73 4.63
N TYR A 169 3.76 -21.40 4.55
CA TYR A 169 2.59 -20.83 3.88
C TYR A 169 2.58 -21.10 2.37
N VAL A 170 3.74 -21.05 1.72
CA VAL A 170 3.87 -21.40 0.30
C VAL A 170 3.45 -22.86 0.06
N GLU A 171 3.85 -23.78 0.94
CA GLU A 171 3.43 -25.19 0.85
C GLU A 171 1.93 -25.39 1.08
N LEU A 172 1.32 -24.64 2.00
CA LEU A 172 -0.14 -24.57 2.12
C LEU A 172 -0.76 -24.06 0.80
N ALA A 173 -0.22 -22.98 0.23
CA ALA A 173 -0.78 -22.34 -0.94
C ALA A 173 -0.72 -23.22 -2.21
N ARG A 174 0.20 -24.18 -2.30
CA ARG A 174 0.22 -25.21 -3.36
C ARG A 174 -1.04 -26.09 -3.35
N GLN A 175 -1.71 -26.18 -2.21
CA GLN A 175 -2.92 -26.98 -2.03
C GLN A 175 -4.21 -26.18 -2.29
N PHE A 176 -4.10 -24.88 -2.56
CA PHE A 176 -5.25 -24.03 -2.82
C PHE A 176 -6.06 -24.47 -4.05
N ARG A 177 -7.35 -24.15 -4.01
CA ARG A 177 -8.33 -24.53 -5.03
C ARG A 177 -9.13 -23.31 -5.53
N PRO A 178 -9.62 -23.35 -6.77
CA PRO A 178 -9.42 -24.42 -7.76
C PRO A 178 -7.98 -24.47 -8.31
N GLN A 179 -7.56 -25.65 -8.78
CA GLN A 179 -6.25 -25.80 -9.42
C GLN A 179 -6.16 -24.90 -10.66
N GLY A 180 -5.00 -24.29 -10.89
CA GLY A 180 -4.80 -23.29 -11.95
C GLY A 180 -5.26 -21.87 -11.61
N ALA A 181 -5.95 -21.67 -10.47
CA ALA A 181 -6.27 -20.34 -9.96
C ALA A 181 -6.01 -20.20 -8.44
N PRO A 182 -4.80 -20.53 -7.96
CA PRO A 182 -4.48 -20.47 -6.52
C PRO A 182 -4.66 -19.08 -5.91
N TYR A 183 -4.54 -18.03 -6.73
CA TYR A 183 -4.74 -16.63 -6.33
C TYR A 183 -6.15 -16.34 -5.78
N LEU A 184 -7.17 -17.12 -6.15
CA LEU A 184 -8.54 -16.91 -5.65
C LEU A 184 -8.63 -17.20 -4.15
N GLN A 185 -8.06 -18.33 -3.71
CA GLN A 185 -8.02 -18.68 -2.30
C GLN A 185 -6.91 -17.91 -1.57
N ASN A 186 -5.74 -17.73 -2.19
CA ASN A 186 -4.63 -16.95 -1.62
C ASN A 186 -5.10 -15.57 -1.17
N HIS A 187 -5.75 -14.81 -2.06
CA HIS A 187 -6.19 -13.44 -1.80
C HIS A 187 -7.56 -13.32 -1.15
N ARG A 188 -8.21 -14.43 -0.79
CA ARG A 188 -9.45 -14.35 -0.01
C ARG A 188 -9.16 -13.70 1.34
N GLY A 189 -9.89 -12.64 1.66
CA GLY A 189 -9.70 -11.88 2.90
C GLY A 189 -8.46 -10.98 2.93
N HIS A 190 -7.76 -10.80 1.79
CA HIS A 190 -6.59 -9.91 1.72
C HIS A 190 -6.95 -8.52 2.24
N LEU A 191 -6.21 -8.03 3.24
CA LEU A 191 -6.48 -6.77 3.94
C LEU A 191 -7.85 -6.68 4.65
N MET A 192 -8.57 -7.80 4.82
CA MET A 192 -9.91 -7.81 5.43
C MET A 192 -10.05 -8.77 6.60
N PHE A 193 -9.46 -9.97 6.55
CA PHE A 193 -9.50 -10.93 7.65
C PHE A 193 -8.46 -12.02 7.43
N VAL A 194 -8.06 -12.70 8.52
CA VAL A 194 -7.20 -13.88 8.45
C VAL A 194 -8.05 -15.13 8.27
N LYS A 195 -7.71 -15.96 7.28
CA LYS A 195 -8.42 -17.21 7.01
C LYS A 195 -8.05 -18.28 8.06
N PRO A 196 -8.96 -19.21 8.43
CA PRO A 196 -8.64 -20.26 9.40
C PRO A 196 -7.38 -21.07 9.06
N GLU A 197 -7.19 -21.44 7.79
CA GLU A 197 -6.03 -22.19 7.33
C GLU A 197 -4.72 -21.36 7.33
N GLU A 198 -4.82 -20.04 7.26
CA GLU A 198 -3.70 -19.10 7.26
C GLU A 198 -3.27 -18.72 8.67
N ARG A 199 -4.18 -18.81 9.64
CA ARG A 199 -3.96 -18.43 11.04
C ARG A 199 -2.66 -18.96 11.67
N PRO A 200 -2.22 -20.22 11.44
CA PRO A 200 -0.96 -20.71 12.00
C PRO A 200 0.28 -19.93 11.53
N PHE A 201 0.21 -19.31 10.35
CA PHE A 201 1.33 -18.54 9.76
C PHE A 201 1.31 -17.07 10.15
N VAL A 202 0.21 -16.57 10.72
CA VAL A 202 0.11 -15.21 11.26
C VAL A 202 0.69 -15.20 12.69
N THR A 203 2.01 -15.27 12.76
CA THR A 203 2.78 -15.34 14.01
C THR A 203 3.04 -13.95 14.59
N ALA A 204 3.43 -13.90 15.86
CA ALA A 204 3.81 -12.66 16.54
C ALA A 204 4.97 -11.94 15.83
N ASP A 205 5.97 -12.70 15.32
CA ASP A 205 7.09 -12.14 14.56
C ASP A 205 6.65 -11.62 13.20
N LEU A 206 5.76 -12.33 12.49
CA LEU A 206 5.20 -11.82 11.24
C LEU A 206 4.52 -10.48 11.48
N ILE A 207 3.66 -10.38 12.49
CA ILE A 207 2.97 -9.13 12.83
C ILE A 207 3.96 -8.03 13.17
N ARG A 208 4.89 -8.25 14.12
CA ARG A 208 5.85 -7.22 14.55
C ARG A 208 6.73 -6.69 13.42
N LEU A 209 7.18 -7.55 12.52
CA LEU A 209 8.13 -7.20 11.46
C LEU A 209 7.47 -6.62 10.21
N THR A 210 6.16 -6.82 10.02
CA THR A 210 5.46 -6.45 8.78
C THR A 210 4.32 -5.43 8.96
N THR A 211 4.10 -4.94 10.18
CA THR A 211 2.99 -4.04 10.52
C THR A 211 3.43 -2.94 11.50
N PHE A 212 2.61 -1.89 11.63
CA PHE A 212 2.75 -0.89 12.68
C PHE A 212 2.11 -1.39 13.97
N THR A 213 2.65 -2.49 14.51
CA THR A 213 2.19 -3.11 15.75
C THR A 213 3.23 -2.94 16.84
N ALA A 214 2.87 -2.22 17.89
CA ALA A 214 3.69 -1.95 19.06
C ALA A 214 2.83 -1.31 20.17
N THR A 215 3.44 -1.04 21.33
CA THR A 215 2.77 -0.25 22.38
C THR A 215 2.57 1.20 21.96
N GLU A 216 1.67 1.92 22.62
CA GLU A 216 1.40 3.34 22.33
C GLU A 216 2.67 4.23 22.35
N PRO A 217 3.53 4.20 23.38
CA PRO A 217 4.75 5.02 23.40
C PRO A 217 5.67 4.73 22.21
N GLU A 218 5.87 3.46 21.89
CA GLU A 218 6.73 3.03 20.79
C GLU A 218 6.16 3.42 19.43
N LEU A 219 4.84 3.34 19.24
CA LEU A 219 4.21 3.81 17.99
C LEU A 219 4.34 5.33 17.82
N LYS A 220 4.24 6.10 18.90
CA LYS A 220 4.50 7.55 18.87
C LYS A 220 5.94 7.83 18.45
N GLU A 221 6.93 7.14 19.02
CA GLU A 221 8.34 7.31 18.61
C GLU A 221 8.55 6.95 17.13
N ARG A 222 7.96 5.84 16.67
CA ARG A 222 8.06 5.41 15.27
C ARG A 222 7.43 6.43 14.31
N ILE A 223 6.27 6.97 14.65
CA ILE A 223 5.57 7.97 13.82
C ILE A 223 6.30 9.32 13.85
N ALA A 224 6.81 9.75 15.00
CA ALA A 224 7.64 10.94 15.12
C ALA A 224 8.86 10.85 14.21
N ALA A 225 9.56 9.70 14.21
CA ALA A 225 10.71 9.49 13.33
C ALA A 225 10.36 9.53 11.83
N LEU A 226 9.14 9.14 11.43
CA LEU A 226 8.68 9.28 10.04
C LEU A 226 8.40 10.75 9.69
N ALA A 227 7.76 11.49 10.61
CA ALA A 227 7.51 12.92 10.45
C ALA A 227 8.82 13.72 10.39
N ASP A 228 9.79 13.42 11.27
CA ASP A 228 11.11 14.06 11.29
C ASP A 228 11.91 13.78 10.00
N ALA A 229 11.72 12.62 9.38
CA ALA A 229 12.29 12.31 8.07
C ALA A 229 11.60 13.08 6.93
N GLY A 230 10.39 13.60 7.19
CA GLY A 230 9.57 14.41 6.31
C GLY A 230 8.61 13.60 5.45
N TYR A 231 8.01 12.54 6.02
CA TYR A 231 6.73 12.06 5.53
C TYR A 231 5.61 13.03 5.95
N ASP A 232 4.67 13.28 5.06
CA ASP A 232 3.59 14.26 5.26
C ASP A 232 2.35 13.63 5.91
N GLU A 233 2.09 12.36 5.59
CA GLU A 233 0.92 11.65 6.10
C GLU A 233 1.24 10.18 6.46
N ILE A 234 0.55 9.70 7.49
CA ILE A 234 0.39 8.27 7.75
C ILE A 234 -1.07 7.85 7.58
N ALA A 235 -1.33 7.01 6.59
CA ALA A 235 -2.62 6.38 6.36
C ALA A 235 -2.65 5.00 7.04
N ILE A 236 -3.59 4.81 7.96
CA ILE A 236 -3.76 3.55 8.69
C ILE A 236 -4.96 2.78 8.12
N GLN A 237 -4.68 1.56 7.67
CA GLN A 237 -5.72 0.62 7.26
C GLN A 237 -6.49 0.09 8.47
N ILE A 238 -7.80 0.36 8.51
CA ILE A 238 -8.73 -0.22 9.48
C ILE A 238 -9.41 -1.45 8.87
N VAL A 239 -9.41 -2.55 9.63
CA VAL A 239 -9.97 -3.83 9.19
C VAL A 239 -11.48 -3.85 9.41
N PRO A 240 -12.30 -4.36 8.46
CA PRO A 240 -13.74 -4.51 8.67
C PRO A 240 -14.08 -5.28 9.95
N GLY A 241 -15.04 -4.77 10.72
CA GLY A 241 -15.40 -5.27 12.05
C GLY A 241 -14.45 -4.85 13.18
N GLN A 242 -13.40 -4.08 12.88
CA GLN A 242 -12.46 -3.49 13.84
C GLN A 242 -12.52 -1.95 13.82
N GLU A 243 -13.66 -1.37 13.44
CA GLU A 243 -13.82 0.09 13.27
C GLU A 243 -13.57 0.86 14.58
N HIS A 244 -13.78 0.22 15.74
CA HIS A 244 -13.45 0.80 17.04
C HIS A 244 -11.97 1.18 17.19
N ALA A 245 -11.07 0.54 16.42
CA ALA A 245 -9.65 0.87 16.42
C ALA A 245 -9.36 2.31 15.92
N ILE A 246 -10.31 2.96 15.24
CA ILE A 246 -10.21 4.38 14.88
C ILE A 246 -10.00 5.24 16.14
N GLU A 247 -10.64 4.91 17.26
CA GLU A 247 -10.46 5.65 18.52
C GLU A 247 -9.08 5.43 19.14
N ASP A 248 -8.51 4.23 18.97
CA ASP A 248 -7.16 3.89 19.42
C ASP A 248 -6.12 4.69 18.61
N TRP A 249 -6.21 4.65 17.29
CA TRP A 249 -5.36 5.47 16.41
C TRP A 249 -5.61 6.97 16.59
N GLY A 250 -6.84 7.36 16.96
CA GLY A 250 -7.19 8.73 17.33
C GLY A 250 -6.42 9.23 18.56
N ARG A 251 -6.13 8.37 19.55
CA ARG A 251 -5.25 8.71 20.68
C ARG A 251 -3.82 8.99 20.24
N ILE A 252 -3.30 8.17 19.32
CA ILE A 252 -1.97 8.40 18.72
C ILE A 252 -1.96 9.73 17.97
N ARG A 253 -2.91 9.97 17.07
CA ARG A 253 -3.02 11.22 16.29
C ARG A 253 -3.02 12.45 17.18
N ARG A 254 -3.78 12.45 18.29
CA ARG A 254 -3.86 13.59 19.22
C ARG A 254 -2.51 13.96 19.86
N ALA A 255 -1.52 13.07 19.87
CA ALA A 255 -0.18 13.40 20.36
C ALA A 255 0.66 14.21 19.35
N PHE A 256 0.19 14.37 18.11
CA PHE A 256 0.84 15.12 17.04
C PHE A 256 0.00 16.32 16.54
N ALA A 257 -1.10 16.63 17.23
CA ALA A 257 -2.04 17.69 16.87
C ALA A 257 -1.74 19.00 17.61
#